data_AF-A0A4P9WCY1-F1
#
_entry.id   AF-A0A4P9WCY1-F1
#
_cell.length_a   1.000
_cell.length_b   1.000
_cell.length_c   1.000
_cell.angle_alpha   90.00
_cell.angle_beta   90.00
_cell.angle_gamma   90.00
#
_symmetry.space_group_name_H-M   'P 1'
#
loop_
_entity.id
_entity.type
_entity.pdbx_description
1 polymer ?
#
loop_
_entity_poly.entity_id
_entity_poly.type
_entity_poly.pdbx_seq_one_letter_code
_entity_poly.pdbx_strand_id
1 'polypeptide(L)' 'FAQPVTEQLAPEYFSIISHPMDFSTVTRKNENYEYKTVEAFEEDVLLIFSNCMKYNRADTLYYKAADRLRR' A
#
# COMPACT_ATOMS: atom_id res chain seq x y z
N PHE A 1 3.44 3.14 5.08
CA PHE A 1 3.97 2.47 3.89
C PHE A 1 4.92 1.33 4.22
N ALA A 2 5.88 1.52 5.14
CA ALA A 2 6.92 0.51 5.39
C ALA A 2 6.42 -0.81 5.99
N GLN A 3 5.45 -0.74 6.92
CA GLN A 3 4.95 -1.87 7.68
C GLN A 3 3.44 -2.03 7.47
N PRO A 4 2.87 -3.23 7.73
CA PRO A 4 1.44 -3.46 7.67
C PRO A 4 0.67 -2.49 8.56
N VAL A 5 -0.50 -2.05 8.09
CA VAL A 5 -1.42 -1.23 8.88
C VAL A 5 -2.15 -2.12 9.89
N THR A 6 -2.46 -1.59 11.07
CA THR A 6 -3.31 -2.25 12.06
C THR A 6 -4.58 -1.44 12.31
N GLU A 7 -5.65 -2.10 12.76
CA GLU A 7 -6.92 -1.44 13.10
C GLU A 7 -6.77 -0.38 14.21
N GLN A 8 -5.80 -0.54 15.11
CA GLN A 8 -5.52 0.47 16.15
C GLN A 8 -4.98 1.77 15.56
N LEU A 9 -4.23 1.70 14.45
CA LEU A 9 -3.64 2.86 13.80
C LEU A 9 -4.56 3.48 12.76
N ALA A 10 -5.40 2.65 12.12
CA ALA A 10 -6.34 3.06 11.09
C ALA A 10 -7.67 2.33 11.33
N PRO A 11 -8.62 2.96 12.06
CA PRO A 11 -9.91 2.37 12.32
C PRO A 11 -10.67 2.06 11.03
N GLU A 12 -11.29 0.88 10.94
CA GLU A 12 -12.08 0.43 9.78
C GLU A 12 -11.23 0.26 8.51
N TYR A 13 -9.91 0.11 8.65
CA TYR A 13 -9.04 0.01 7.48
C TYR A 13 -9.35 -1.24 6.66
N PHE A 14 -9.54 -2.40 7.30
CA PHE A 14 -9.79 -3.65 6.59
C PHE A 14 -11.23 -3.78 6.08
N SER A 15 -12.17 -2.96 6.56
CA SER A 15 -13.52 -2.88 5.99
C SER A 15 -13.57 -2.00 4.73
N ILE A 16 -12.64 -1.05 4.59
CA ILE A 16 -12.53 -0.16 3.43
C ILE A 16 -11.54 -0.70 2.37
N ILE A 17 -10.43 -1.28 2.80
CA ILE A 17 -9.31 -1.73 1.95
C ILE A 17 -9.31 -3.26 1.82
N SER A 18 -9.73 -3.73 0.65
CA SER A 18 -9.89 -5.16 0.37
C SER A 18 -8.57 -5.92 0.22
N HIS A 19 -7.51 -5.25 -0.26
CA HIS A 19 -6.19 -5.86 -0.49
C HIS A 19 -5.10 -4.98 0.14
N PRO A 20 -4.86 -5.11 1.46
CA PRO A 20 -3.81 -4.39 2.14
C PRO A 20 -2.43 -4.71 1.54
N MET A 21 -1.56 -3.71 1.45
CA MET A 21 -0.19 -3.86 0.98
C MET A 21 0.74 -2.85 1.66
N ASP A 22 1.98 -3.25 1.86
CA ASP A 22 3.05 -2.47 2.48
C ASP A 22 4.43 -2.93 1.97
N PHE A 23 5.47 -2.12 2.14
CA PHE A 23 6.79 -2.43 1.59
C PHE A 23 7.45 -3.64 2.23
N SER A 24 7.23 -3.94 3.51
CA SER A 24 7.78 -5.17 4.11
C SER A 24 7.16 -6.43 3.49
N THR A 25 5.88 -6.38 3.14
CA THR A 25 5.19 -7.43 2.41
C THR A 25 5.72 -7.56 0.97
N VAL A 26 5.88 -6.46 0.25
CA VAL A 26 6.48 -6.46 -1.10
C VAL A 26 7.90 -7.06 -1.07
N THR A 27 8.75 -6.63 -0.13
CA THR A 27 10.10 -7.16 0.04
C THR A 27 10.08 -8.67 0.26
N ARG A 28 9.24 -9.15 1.20
CA ARG A 28 9.09 -10.59 1.47
C ARG A 28 8.67 -11.37 0.23
N LYS A 29 7.65 -10.89 -0.51
CA LYS A 29 7.19 -11.53 -1.75
C LYS A 29 8.29 -11.60 -2.81
N ASN A 30 9.10 -10.55 -2.92
CA ASN A 30 10.22 -10.49 -3.84
C ASN A 30 11.33 -11.48 -3.45
N GLU A 31 11.72 -11.53 -2.17
CA GLU A 31 12.73 -12.47 -1.65
C GLU A 31 12.30 -13.93 -1.80
N ASN A 32 11.00 -14.20 -1.76
CA ASN A 32 10.42 -15.52 -1.97
C ASN A 32 10.18 -15.87 -3.46
N TYR A 33 10.59 -15.01 -4.41
CA TYR A 33 10.36 -15.19 -5.84
C TYR A 33 8.87 -15.37 -6.22
N GLU A 34 7.97 -14.71 -5.51
CA GLU A 34 6.53 -14.77 -5.74
C GLU A 34 6.08 -13.95 -6.95
N TYR A 35 6.81 -12.88 -7.30
CA TYR A 35 6.57 -12.10 -8.50
C TYR A 35 7.16 -12.81 -9.73
N LYS A 36 6.30 -13.16 -10.69
CA LYS A 36 6.73 -13.80 -11.96
C LYS A 36 7.08 -12.79 -13.05
N THR A 37 6.62 -11.56 -12.90
CA THR A 37 6.87 -10.47 -13.82
C THR A 37 7.10 -9.17 -13.06
N VAL A 38 7.71 -8.18 -13.72
CA VAL A 38 7.96 -6.86 -13.12
C VAL A 38 6.64 -6.12 -12.90
N GLU A 39 5.66 -6.34 -13.77
CA GLU A 39 4.32 -5.74 -13.67
C GLU A 39 3.62 -6.20 -12.39
N ALA A 40 3.73 -7.48 -12.01
CA ALA A 40 3.15 -7.98 -10.76
C ALA A 40 3.79 -7.34 -9.51
N PHE A 41 5.08 -7.03 -9.56
CA PHE A 41 5.77 -6.28 -8.50
C PHE A 41 5.32 -4.82 -8.48
N GLU A 42 5.25 -4.18 -9.64
CA GLU A 42 4.81 -2.80 -9.80
C GLU A 42 3.37 -2.61 -9.31
N GLU A 43 2.45 -3.53 -9.65
CA GLU A 43 1.06 -3.51 -9.20
C GLU A 43 0.95 -3.44 -7.68
N ASP A 44 1.73 -4.25 -6.95
CA ASP A 44 1.72 -4.21 -5.48
C ASP A 44 2.31 -2.91 -4.93
N VAL A 45 3.36 -2.37 -5.55
CA VAL A 45 3.93 -1.06 -5.15
C VAL A 45 2.91 0.06 -5.35
N LEU A 46 2.24 0.09 -6.51
CA LEU A 46 1.18 1.06 -6.81
C LEU A 46 -0.05 0.86 -5.90
N LEU A 47 -0.32 -0.37 -5.46
CA LEU A 47 -1.40 -0.69 -4.54
C LEU A 47 -1.18 -0.07 -3.15
N ILE A 48 0.07 0.01 -2.66
CA ILE A 48 0.40 0.69 -1.39
C ILE A 48 -0.11 2.15 -1.42
N PHE A 49 0.17 2.86 -2.51
CA PHE A 49 -0.23 4.26 -2.66
C PHE A 49 -1.72 4.40 -2.95
N SER A 50 -2.28 3.52 -3.78
CA SER A 50 -3.71 3.49 -4.09
C SER A 50 -4.57 3.28 -2.84
N ASN A 51 -4.19 2.35 -1.98
CA ASN A 51 -4.87 2.09 -0.71
C ASN A 51 -4.78 3.29 0.23
N CYS A 52 -3.61 3.93 0.31
CA CYS A 52 -3.43 5.15 1.08
C CYS A 52 -4.37 6.26 0.60
N MET A 53 -4.46 6.49 -0.72
CA MET A 53 -5.33 7.50 -1.31
C MET A 53 -6.82 7.16 -1.17
N LYS A 54 -7.18 5.87 -1.14
CA LYS A 54 -8.56 5.41 -0.94
C LYS A 54 -9.03 5.61 0.50
N TYR A 55 -8.19 5.28 1.47
CA TYR A 55 -8.54 5.39 2.90
C TYR A 55 -8.46 6.83 3.41
N ASN A 56 -7.42 7.58 3.02
CA ASN A 56 -7.17 8.92 3.55
C ASN A 56 -7.83 10.00 2.68
N ARG A 57 -8.32 11.08 3.31
CA ARG A 57 -8.83 12.26 2.59
C ARG A 57 -7.71 13.01 1.86
N ALA A 58 -8.05 13.65 0.74
CA ALA A 58 -7.10 14.33 -0.14
C ALA A 58 -6.33 15.50 0.49
N ASP A 59 -6.86 16.09 1.56
CA ASP A 59 -6.24 17.19 2.30
C ASP A 59 -5.14 16.72 3.28
N THR A 60 -5.10 15.44 3.62
CA THR A 60 -4.14 14.86 4.58
C THR A 60 -2.71 14.80 4.02
N LEU A 61 -1.74 14.79 4.94
CA LEU A 61 -0.32 14.59 4.59
C LEU A 61 -0.09 13.21 3.94
N TYR A 62 -0.79 12.17 4.40
CA TYR A 62 -0.66 10.81 3.89
C TYR A 62 -1.10 10.68 2.45
N TYR A 63 -2.24 11.27 2.09
CA TYR A 63 -2.72 11.29 0.71
C TYR A 63 -1.74 12.03 -0.20
N LYS A 64 -1.31 13.23 0.19
CA LYS A 64 -0.37 14.05 -0.60
C LYS A 64 0.98 13.35 -0.78
N ALA A 65 1.45 12.62 0.24
CA ALA A 65 2.66 11.81 0.13
C ALA A 65 2.46 10.65 -0.87
N ALA A 66 1.34 9.95 -0.81
CA ALA A 66 1.02 8.87 -1.76
C ALA A 66 0.87 9.39 -3.20
N ASP A 67 0.20 10.53 -3.42
CA ASP A 67 0.08 11.15 -4.75
C ASP A 67 1.43 11.52 -5.35
N ARG A 68 2.39 11.97 -4.52
CA ARG A 68 3.75 12.27 -4.96
C ARG A 68 4.57 11.02 -5.31
N LEU A 69 4.39 9.94 -4.56
CA LEU A 69 5.15 8.69 -4.74
C LEU A 69 4.62 7.79 -5.85
N ARG A 70 3.35 7.99 -6.23
CA ARG A 70 2.70 7.24 -7.31
C ARG A 70 3.09 7.73 -8.72
N ARG A 71 3.58 8.96 -8.84
CA ARG A 71 4.00 9.60 -10.10
C ARG A 71 5.42 9.22 -10.46
#